data_AF-A0A349B752-F1
#
_entry.id   AF-A0A349B752-F1
#
_cell.length_a   1.000
_cell.length_b   1.000
_cell.length_c   1.000
_cell.angle_alpha   90.00
_cell.angle_beta   90.00
_cell.angle_gamma   90.00
#
_symmetry.space_group_name_H-M   'P 1'
#
loop_
_entity.id
_entity.type
_entity.pdbx_description
1 polymer ?
#
loop_
_entity_poly.entity_id
_entity_poly.type
_entity_poly.pdbx_seq_one_letter_code
_entity_poly.pdbx_strand_id
1 'polypeptide(L)' 'DQFGRLLAYVYRAEDDLLVNLALVEQGYADAVTYGDNEALYPELVAAEAEARDGGRGLWGVCGGPDVDIGPPPDR' A
#
# COMPACT_ATOMS: atom_id res chain seq x y z
N ASP A 1 9.38 9.59 12.76
CA ASP A 1 8.80 10.69 11.96
C ASP A 1 8.71 11.96 12.82
N GLN A 2 8.12 13.03 12.33
CA GLN A 2 7.98 14.29 13.08
C GLN A 2 7.14 14.18 14.37
N PHE A 3 6.44 13.06 14.59
CA PHE A 3 5.60 12.81 15.76
C PHE A 3 6.22 11.80 16.73
N GLY A 4 7.49 11.43 16.53
CA GLY A 4 8.20 10.48 17.40
C GLY A 4 7.83 9.01 17.17
N ARG A 5 7.12 8.67 16.09
CA ARG A 5 6.83 7.28 15.72
C ARG A 5 8.00 6.69 14.93
N LEU A 6 8.29 5.42 15.18
CA LEU A 6 9.22 4.65 14.35
C LEU A 6 8.54 4.30 13.02
N LEU A 7 9.20 4.60 11.90
CA LEU A 7 8.80 4.13 10.58
C LEU A 7 9.67 2.91 10.25
N ALA A 8 9.06 1.74 10.09
CA ALA A 8 9.79 0.49 9.92
C ALA A 8 9.12 -0.42 8.89
N TYR A 9 9.93 -1.29 8.29
CA TYR A 9 9.46 -2.46 7.55
C TYR A 9 9.23 -3.60 8.55
N VAL A 10 8.02 -4.16 8.52
CA VAL A 10 7.62 -5.19 9.49
C VAL A 10 7.64 -6.56 8.84
N TYR A 11 8.40 -7.47 9.43
CA TYR A 11 8.42 -8.89 9.06
C TYR A 11 7.67 -9.70 10.10
N ARG A 12 6.75 -10.55 9.66
CA ARG A 12 6.13 -11.55 10.52
C ARG A 12 7.09 -12.72 10.72
N ALA A 13 7.44 -13.00 11.97
CA ALA A 13 8.49 -13.96 12.30
C ALA A 13 8.15 -15.42 11.96
N GLU A 14 6.87 -15.77 11.84
CA GLU A 14 6.43 -17.15 11.59
C GLU A 14 6.72 -17.62 10.15
N ASP A 15 6.75 -16.70 9.19
CA ASP A 15 6.82 -17.00 7.77
C ASP A 15 7.61 -15.97 6.93
N ASP A 16 8.36 -15.09 7.59
CA ASP A 16 9.13 -14.00 6.98
C ASP A 16 8.30 -13.08 6.06
N LEU A 17 6.98 -12.99 6.27
CA LEU A 17 6.13 -12.11 5.48
C LEU A 17 6.50 -10.65 5.74
N LEU A 18 6.98 -9.96 4.70
CA LEU A 18 7.10 -8.51 4.68
C LEU A 18 5.69 -7.89 4.59
N VAL A 19 5.16 -7.43 5.72
CA VAL A 19 3.77 -6.95 5.85
C VAL A 19 3.52 -5.75 4.93
N ASN A 20 4.47 -4.82 4.84
CA ASN A 20 4.35 -3.63 3.99
C ASN A 20 4.10 -4.00 2.52
N LEU A 21 4.89 -4.95 1.99
CA LEU A 21 4.76 -5.41 0.61
C LEU A 21 3.45 -6.18 0.41
N ALA A 22 3.11 -7.08 1.33
CA ALA A 22 1.89 -7.88 1.24
C ALA A 22 0.60 -7.02 1.21
N LEU A 23 0.60 -5.87 1.90
CA LEU A 23 -0.51 -4.91 1.85
C LEU A 23 -0.61 -4.25 0.47
N VAL A 24 0.52 -3.83 -0.10
CA VAL A 24 0.56 -3.16 -1.42
C VAL A 24 0.21 -4.15 -2.55
N GLU A 25 0.77 -5.36 -2.54
CA GLU A 25 0.49 -6.41 -3.54
C GLU A 25 -0.99 -6.80 -3.61
N GLN A 26 -1.71 -6.72 -2.49
CA GLN A 26 -3.14 -7.00 -2.42
C GLN A 26 -4.01 -5.76 -2.71
N GLY A 27 -3.40 -4.60 -2.93
CA GLY A 27 -4.10 -3.33 -3.15
C GLY A 27 -4.81 -2.82 -1.90
N TYR A 28 -4.24 -3.05 -0.72
CA TYR A 28 -4.76 -2.52 0.55
C TYR A 28 -4.04 -1.25 1.01
N ALA A 29 -2.92 -0.91 0.39
CA ALA A 29 -2.13 0.28 0.66
C ALA A 29 -1.46 0.79 -0.63
N ASP A 30 -1.08 2.05 -0.63
CA ASP A 30 -0.22 2.71 -1.61
C ASP A 30 1.22 2.85 -1.08
N ALA A 31 2.19 3.00 -1.98
CA ALA A 31 3.59 3.16 -1.63
C ALA A 31 3.91 4.63 -1.35
N VAL A 32 4.30 4.93 -0.10
CA VAL A 32 4.75 6.27 0.30
C VAL A 32 6.11 6.17 1.01
N THR A 33 7.02 7.08 0.68
CA THR A 33 8.33 7.23 1.36
C THR A 33 8.43 8.56 2.11
N TYR A 34 9.22 8.59 3.18
CA TYR A 34 9.46 9.78 3.99
C TYR A 34 10.92 9.89 4.44
N GLY A 35 11.59 10.96 4.02
CA GLY A 35 13.01 11.18 4.31
C GLY A 35 13.88 10.06 3.76
N ASP A 36 14.90 9.66 4.51
CA ASP A 36 15.88 8.64 4.09
C ASP A 36 15.36 7.19 4.24
N ASN A 37 14.09 6.98 4.59
CA ASN A 37 13.50 5.64 4.77
C ASN A 37 12.97 5.06 3.44
N GLU A 38 13.88 4.88 2.49
CA GLU A 38 13.54 4.54 1.10
C GLU A 38 14.05 3.16 0.65
N ALA A 39 14.63 2.36 1.55
CA ALA A 39 15.35 1.13 1.20
C ALA A 39 14.53 0.10 0.40
N LEU A 40 13.21 0.00 0.64
CA LEU A 40 12.30 -0.90 -0.10
C LEU A 40 11.30 -0.16 -0.98
N TYR A 41 11.47 1.15 -1.16
CA TYR A 41 10.52 1.95 -1.93
C TYR A 41 10.39 1.51 -3.40
N PRO A 42 11.48 1.16 -4.12
CA PRO A 42 11.38 0.66 -5.49
C PRO A 42 10.50 -0.61 -5.61
N GLU A 43 10.65 -1.55 -4.69
CA GLU A 43 9.86 -2.79 -4.64
C GLU A 43 8.39 -2.50 -4.37
N LEU A 44 8.10 -1.59 -3.43
CA LEU A 44 6.73 -1.20 -3.10
C LEU A 44 6.04 -0.49 -4.29
N VAL A 45 6.74 0.41 -4.99
CA VAL A 45 6.19 1.10 -6.18
C VAL A 45 5.90 0.12 -7.32
N ALA A 46 6.78 -0.87 -7.53
CA ALA A 46 6.54 -1.92 -8.51
C ALA A 46 5.29 -2.75 -8.16
N ALA A 47 5.16 -3.19 -6.91
CA ALA A 47 3.99 -3.92 -6.44
C ALA A 47 2.69 -3.11 -6.55
N GLU A 48 2.75 -1.80 -6.27
CA GLU A 48 1.61 -0.90 -6.43
C GLU A 48 1.15 -0.84 -7.89
N ALA A 49 2.09 -0.68 -8.83
CA ALA A 49 1.77 -0.66 -10.26
C ALA A 49 1.05 -1.94 -10.69
N GLU A 50 1.54 -3.11 -10.27
CA GLU A 50 0.88 -4.38 -10.56
C GLU A 50 -0.48 -4.53 -9.87
N ALA A 51 -0.64 -3.99 -8.66
CA ALA A 51 -1.92 -4.00 -7.95
C ALA A 51 -2.96 -3.12 -8.68
N ARG A 52 -2.52 -1.95 -9.14
CA ARG A 52 -3.34 -1.01 -9.90
C ARG A 52 -3.75 -1.56 -11.26
N ASP A 53 -2.79 -2.09 -12.03
CA ASP A 53 -3.06 -2.69 -13.34
C ASP A 53 -3.98 -3.91 -13.24
N GLY A 54 -3.86 -4.67 -12.14
CA GLY A 54 -4.73 -5.79 -11.83
C GLY A 54 -6.09 -5.42 -11.23
N GLY A 55 -6.36 -4.14 -10.97
CA GLY A 55 -7.58 -3.70 -10.29
C GLY A 55 -7.78 -4.33 -8.90
N ARG A 56 -6.70 -4.60 -8.17
CA ARG A 56 -6.73 -5.28 -6.87
C ARG A 56 -7.18 -4.31 -5.76
N GLY A 57 -7.94 -4.82 -4.79
CA GLY A 57 -8.34 -4.07 -3.60
C GLY A 57 -8.93 -2.69 -3.90
N LEU A 58 -8.35 -1.65 -3.31
CA LEU A 58 -8.76 -0.25 -3.46
C LEU A 58 -8.76 0.23 -4.92
N TRP A 59 -7.91 -0.34 -5.78
CA TRP A 59 -7.80 0.07 -7.18
C TRP A 59 -9.01 -0.35 -8.02
N GLY A 60 -9.60 -1.51 -7.73
CA GLY A 60 -10.78 -2.01 -8.45
C GLY A 60 -12.11 -1.57 -7.86
N VAL A 61 -12.14 -1.26 -6.56
CA VAL A 61 -13.39 -0.94 -5.83
C VAL A 61 -13.55 0.56 -5.56
N CYS A 62 -12.47 1.24 -5.20
CA CYS A 62 -12.50 2.62 -4.74
C CYS A 62 -11.93 3.61 -5.78
N GLY A 63 -11.22 3.12 -6.78
CA GLY A 63 -10.56 3.95 -7.81
C GLY A 63 -9.18 4.50 -7.40
N GLY A 64 -8.71 4.20 -6.19
CA GLY A 64 -7.39 4.61 -5.69
C GLY A 64 -7.37 4.97 -4.20
N PRO A 65 -6.18 5.24 -3.65
CA PRO A 65 -6.03 5.77 -2.30
C PRO A 65 -6.58 7.20 -2.27
N ASP A 66 -7.14 7.59 -1.14
CA ASP A 66 -7.71 8.94 -0.92
C ASP A 66 -8.84 9.34 -1.89
N VAL A 67 -9.38 8.39 -2.67
CA VAL A 67 -10.57 8.63 -3.50
C VAL A 67 -11.81 8.45 -2.63
N ASP A 68 -12.61 9.51 -2.53
CA ASP A 68 -13.91 9.44 -1.87
C ASP A 68 -14.81 8.42 -2.55
N ILE A 69 -15.27 7.43 -1.79
CA ILE A 69 -16.33 6.53 -2.24
C ILE A 69 -17.61 7.36 -2.25
N GLY A 70 -18.00 7.84 -3.44
CA GLY A 70 -19.30 8.46 -3.64
C GLY A 70 -20.44 7.55 -3.19
N PRO A 71 -21.65 8.09 -2.94
CA PRO A 71 -22.80 7.24 -2.64
C PRO A 71 -22.96 6.18 -3.74
N PRO A 72 -23.28 4.92 -3.38
CA PRO A 72 -23.42 3.85 -4.38
C PRO A 72 -24.43 4.27 -5.45
N PRO A 73 -24.22 3.91 -6.73
CA PRO A 73 -25.14 4.30 -7.80
C PRO A 73 -26.55 3.78 -7.50
N ASP A 74 -27.56 4.62 -7.78
CA ASP A 74 -28.96 4.23 -7.68
C ASP A 74 -29.20 3.02 -8.59
N ARG A 75 -29.67 1.91 -8.00
CA ARG A 75 -30.02 0.68 -8.73
C ARG A 75 -31.27 0.88 -9.57
#